data_AF-A0A7D4CSE4-F1
#
_entry.id   AF-A0A7D4CSE4-F1
#
_cell.length_a   1.000
_cell.length_b   1.000
_cell.length_c   1.000
_cell.angle_alpha   90.00
_cell.angle_beta   90.00
_cell.angle_gamma   90.00
#
_symmetry.space_group_name_H-M   'P 1'
#
loop_
_entity.id
_entity.type
_entity.pdbx_description
1 polymer ?
#
loop_
_entity_poly.entity_id
_entity_poly.type
_entity_poly.pdbx_seq_one_letter_code
_entity_poly.pdbx_strand_id
1 'polypeptide(L)'
;MDCNNLRNKNFAICDNHTTFVAKENKREYRLENSLRKKICKIRLDNGYITEENVAKCDFGFLVCDDMYMILVELKGSDFIHAVEQISSTIQLMNRELENQSVSARIVLSKMQLPNIENNPKFLKLKKMIKLKKGNIKYKSRILSENIY
;
A
#
# COMPACT_ATOMS: atom_id res chain seq x y z
N MET A 1 -3.53 9.64 -9.71
CA MET A 1 -4.76 9.58 -8.89
C MET A 1 -4.85 10.86 -8.10
N ASP A 2 -6.05 11.39 -7.90
CA ASP A 2 -6.26 12.69 -7.25
C ASP A 2 -7.24 12.54 -6.09
N CYS A 3 -6.94 13.15 -4.94
CA CYS A 3 -7.79 13.11 -3.76
C CYS A 3 -9.19 13.71 -3.97
N ASN A 4 -9.33 14.68 -4.87
CA ASN A 4 -10.62 15.25 -5.23
C ASN A 4 -11.53 14.22 -5.90
N ASN A 5 -10.96 13.32 -6.71
CA ASN A 5 -11.71 12.24 -7.37
C ASN A 5 -12.08 11.10 -6.40
N LEU A 6 -11.41 11.03 -5.26
CA LEU A 6 -11.67 10.05 -4.19
C LEU A 6 -12.67 10.56 -3.15
N ARG A 7 -12.96 11.86 -3.13
CA ARG A 7 -13.88 12.45 -2.17
C ARG A 7 -15.28 11.85 -2.35
N ASN A 8 -15.93 11.52 -1.24
CA ASN A 8 -17.28 10.93 -1.18
C ASN A 8 -17.41 9.56 -1.87
N LYS A 9 -16.31 8.86 -2.14
CA LYS A 9 -16.36 7.48 -2.63
C LYS A 9 -16.52 6.53 -1.44
N ASN A 10 -17.39 5.53 -1.58
CA ASN A 10 -17.65 4.53 -0.54
C ASN A 10 -16.42 3.69 -0.17
N PHE A 11 -15.43 3.56 -1.06
CA PHE A 11 -14.18 2.85 -0.83
C PHE A 11 -13.04 3.74 -0.31
N ALA A 12 -13.25 5.04 -0.13
CA ALA A 12 -12.20 5.97 0.28
C ALA A 12 -12.63 6.88 1.44
N ILE A 13 -11.72 7.10 2.38
CA ILE A 13 -11.87 8.05 3.48
C ILE A 13 -10.70 9.02 3.38
N CYS A 14 -11.01 10.31 3.16
CA CYS A 14 -10.03 11.37 3.00
C CYS A 14 -10.14 12.38 4.14
N ASP A 15 -9.06 12.55 4.91
CA ASP A 15 -9.05 13.43 6.08
C ASP A 15 -7.64 14.01 6.33
N ASN A 16 -7.48 14.81 7.38
CA ASN A 16 -6.22 15.32 7.89
C ASN A 16 -5.91 14.86 9.34
N HIS A 17 -6.51 13.73 9.75
CA HIS A 17 -6.29 13.10 11.03
C HIS A 17 -4.80 12.89 11.33
N THR A 18 -4.45 12.91 12.62
CA THR A 18 -3.08 12.68 13.09
C THR A 18 -2.60 11.25 12.89
N THR A 19 -3.51 10.30 12.65
CA THR A 19 -3.17 8.89 12.42
C THR A 19 -4.17 8.26 11.47
N PHE A 20 -3.67 7.45 10.52
CA PHE A 20 -4.49 6.60 9.66
C PHE A 20 -4.11 5.14 9.85
N VAL A 21 -5.13 4.27 9.92
CA VAL A 21 -4.93 2.84 10.24
C VAL A 21 -5.62 1.96 9.20
N ALA A 22 -4.89 1.00 8.65
CA ALA A 22 -5.45 -0.16 7.95
C ALA A 22 -5.27 -1.40 8.83
N LYS A 23 -6.37 -2.12 9.08
CA LYS A 23 -6.38 -3.25 10.01
C LYS A 23 -7.23 -4.38 9.46
N GLU A 24 -6.72 -5.60 9.58
CA GLU A 24 -7.42 -6.82 9.25
C GLU A 24 -6.94 -7.93 10.18
N ASN A 25 -7.86 -8.57 10.91
CA ASN A 25 -7.52 -9.53 11.96
C ASN A 25 -6.51 -8.94 12.98
N LYS A 26 -5.34 -9.59 13.15
CA LYS A 26 -4.25 -9.15 14.05
C LYS A 26 -3.14 -8.37 13.32
N ARG A 27 -3.39 -7.93 12.07
CA ARG A 27 -2.44 -7.22 11.22
C ARG A 27 -2.84 -5.77 11.11
N GLU A 28 -1.88 -4.87 11.26
CA GLU A 28 -2.13 -3.45 11.29
C GLU A 28 -1.00 -2.64 10.66
N TYR A 29 -1.37 -1.74 9.76
CA TYR A 29 -0.53 -0.68 9.26
C TYR A 29 -1.00 0.66 9.84
N ARG A 30 -0.07 1.42 10.45
CA ARG A 30 -0.31 2.74 11.02
C ARG A 30 0.57 3.78 10.35
N LEU A 31 -0.07 4.82 9.82
CA LEU A 31 0.59 6.00 9.28
C LEU A 31 0.32 7.18 10.21
N GLU A 32 1.35 7.62 10.90
CA GLU A 32 1.31 8.82 11.74
C GLU A 32 1.49 10.07 10.88
N ASN A 33 0.60 11.03 11.04
CA ASN A 33 0.47 12.25 10.24
C ASN A 33 0.57 13.48 11.15
N SER A 34 1.74 13.65 11.75
CA SER A 34 2.05 14.77 12.65
C SER A 34 1.88 16.14 11.98
N LEU A 35 2.07 16.20 10.66
CA LEU A 35 1.92 17.42 9.85
C LEU A 35 0.48 17.69 9.40
N ARG A 36 -0.49 16.83 9.74
CA ARG A 36 -1.90 16.95 9.32
C ARG A 36 -2.06 17.14 7.82
N LYS A 37 -1.22 16.46 7.01
CA LYS A 37 -1.38 16.40 5.55
C LYS A 37 -2.74 15.77 5.22
N LYS A 38 -3.33 16.18 4.10
CA LYS A 38 -4.55 15.52 3.62
C LYS A 38 -4.18 14.14 3.07
N ILE A 39 -4.80 13.09 3.60
CA ILE A 39 -4.54 11.70 3.22
C ILE A 39 -5.86 11.01 2.89
N CYS A 40 -5.90 10.33 1.75
CA CYS A 40 -6.98 9.41 1.41
C CYS A 40 -6.55 7.97 1.67
N LYS A 41 -7.20 7.32 2.63
CA LYS A 41 -7.15 5.86 2.81
C LYS A 41 -8.17 5.22 1.88
N ILE A 42 -7.72 4.30 1.03
CA ILE A 42 -8.48 3.71 -0.07
C ILE A 42 -8.48 2.20 0.13
N ARG A 43 -9.65 1.58 0.09
CA ARG A 43 -9.78 0.13 -0.06
C ARG A 43 -9.63 -0.19 -1.55
N LEU A 44 -8.56 -0.90 -1.91
CA LEU A 44 -8.28 -1.26 -3.29
C LEU A 44 -8.96 -2.60 -3.63
N ASP A 45 -8.74 -3.63 -2.82
CA ASP A 45 -9.41 -4.92 -2.96
C ASP A 45 -10.91 -4.85 -2.62
N ASN A 46 -11.75 -5.22 -3.60
CA ASN A 46 -13.21 -5.16 -3.55
C ASN A 46 -13.72 -3.76 -3.20
N GLY A 47 -13.01 -2.74 -3.69
CA GLY A 47 -13.31 -1.32 -3.48
C GLY A 47 -13.08 -0.54 -4.76
N TYR A 48 -11.90 0.10 -4.88
CA TYR A 48 -11.53 0.84 -6.09
C TYR A 48 -11.34 -0.07 -7.30
N ILE A 49 -10.70 -1.24 -7.13
CA ILE A 49 -10.48 -2.23 -8.18
C ILE A 49 -11.54 -3.32 -8.03
N THR A 50 -12.47 -3.38 -8.98
CA THR A 50 -13.61 -4.30 -8.94
C THR A 50 -13.40 -5.55 -9.77
N GLU A 51 -12.33 -5.63 -10.57
CA GLU A 51 -12.02 -6.78 -11.40
C GLU A 51 -11.81 -8.04 -10.55
N GLU A 52 -12.61 -9.05 -10.83
CA GLU A 52 -12.48 -10.38 -10.23
C GLU A 52 -11.28 -11.12 -10.84
N ASN A 53 -10.75 -12.11 -10.11
CA ASN A 53 -9.63 -12.96 -10.55
C ASN A 53 -8.30 -12.22 -10.84
N VAL A 54 -8.18 -10.97 -10.41
CA VAL A 54 -6.92 -10.22 -10.47
C VAL A 54 -6.36 -10.06 -9.05
N ALA A 55 -5.05 -10.31 -8.90
CA ALA A 55 -4.34 -10.07 -7.66
C ALA A 55 -4.27 -8.56 -7.40
N LYS A 56 -4.71 -8.14 -6.21
CA LYS A 56 -4.76 -6.73 -5.80
C LYS A 56 -4.42 -6.64 -4.32
N CYS A 57 -3.78 -5.56 -3.92
CA CYS A 57 -3.49 -5.35 -2.51
C CYS A 57 -4.68 -4.76 -1.77
N ASP A 58 -4.71 -4.89 -0.45
CA ASP A 58 -5.86 -4.50 0.35
C ASP A 58 -6.16 -2.99 0.31
N PHE A 59 -5.11 -2.16 0.51
CA PHE A 59 -5.28 -0.72 0.72
C PHE A 59 -4.24 0.12 -0.02
N GLY A 60 -4.61 1.39 -0.27
CA GLY A 60 -3.74 2.46 -0.72
C GLY A 60 -3.89 3.70 0.18
N PHE A 61 -2.80 4.38 0.49
CA PHE A 61 -2.80 5.65 1.22
C PHE A 61 -2.18 6.71 0.32
N LEU A 62 -3.00 7.63 -0.17
CA LEU A 62 -2.56 8.75 -1.02
C LEU A 62 -2.36 9.99 -0.13
N VAL A 63 -1.12 10.45 -0.01
CA VAL A 63 -0.79 11.75 0.57
C VAL A 63 -0.96 12.79 -0.52
N CYS A 64 -2.00 13.61 -0.40
CA CYS A 64 -2.53 14.40 -1.52
C CYS A 64 -1.51 15.40 -2.08
N ASP A 65 -0.87 16.14 -1.18
CA ASP A 65 0.02 17.25 -1.55
C ASP A 65 1.38 16.76 -2.07
N ASP A 66 1.80 15.57 -1.65
CA ASP A 66 3.11 14.99 -2.01
C ASP A 66 3.05 14.09 -3.24
N MET A 67 1.85 13.83 -3.77
CA MET A 67 1.63 12.84 -4.83
C MET A 67 2.28 11.48 -4.49
N TYR A 68 2.14 11.08 -3.22
CA TYR A 68 2.79 9.90 -2.68
C TYR A 68 1.77 8.82 -2.32
N MET A 69 1.93 7.65 -2.94
CA MET A 69 1.10 6.47 -2.72
C MET A 69 1.83 5.43 -1.87
N ILE A 70 1.18 4.97 -0.82
CA ILE A 70 1.62 3.81 -0.04
C ILE A 70 0.62 2.67 -0.27
N LEU A 71 1.07 1.64 -0.99
CA LEU A 71 0.33 0.40 -1.18
C LEU A 71 0.58 -0.53 0.00
N VAL A 72 -0.51 -1.03 0.59
CA VAL A 72 -0.47 -1.82 1.82
C VAL A 72 -1.16 -3.15 1.59
N GLU A 73 -0.46 -4.23 1.92
CA GLU A 73 -1.00 -5.59 1.97
C GLU A 73 -0.90 -6.15 3.40
N LEU A 74 -2.01 -6.64 3.91
CA LEU A 74 -2.11 -7.34 5.18
C LEU A 74 -2.26 -8.83 4.86
N LYS A 75 -1.23 -9.66 5.11
CA LYS A 75 -1.26 -11.08 4.72
C LYS A 75 -1.06 -12.02 5.90
N GLY A 76 -1.66 -13.21 5.84
CA GLY A 76 -1.45 -14.28 6.83
C GLY A 76 0.04 -14.62 7.00
N SER A 77 0.58 -15.43 6.11
CA SER A 77 2.00 -15.83 6.12
C SER A 77 2.67 -15.77 4.75
N ASP A 78 1.89 -15.73 3.67
CA ASP A 78 2.42 -15.80 2.31
C ASP A 78 2.94 -14.44 1.82
N PHE A 79 4.20 -14.16 2.13
CA PHE A 79 4.86 -12.94 1.69
C PHE A 79 4.99 -12.82 0.18
N ILE A 80 5.20 -13.95 -0.52
CA ILE A 80 5.39 -13.90 -1.98
C ILE A 80 4.09 -13.52 -2.66
N HIS A 81 2.98 -14.07 -2.19
CA HIS A 81 1.68 -13.70 -2.72
C HIS A 81 1.35 -12.22 -2.41
N ALA A 82 1.74 -11.70 -1.24
CA ALA A 82 1.65 -10.27 -0.94
C ALA A 82 2.48 -9.40 -1.91
N VAL A 83 3.69 -9.83 -2.25
CA VAL A 83 4.55 -9.17 -3.26
C VAL A 83 3.86 -9.15 -4.63
N GLU A 84 3.21 -10.24 -5.02
CA GLU A 84 2.47 -10.33 -6.28
C GLU A 84 1.27 -9.41 -6.33
N GLN A 85 0.47 -9.36 -5.26
CA GLN A 85 -0.68 -8.46 -5.16
C GLN A 85 -0.28 -7.00 -5.31
N ILE A 86 0.79 -6.56 -4.63
CA ILE A 86 1.29 -5.19 -4.78
C ILE A 86 1.82 -4.97 -6.21
N SER A 87 2.59 -5.90 -6.76
CA SER A 87 3.14 -5.78 -8.12
C SER A 87 2.03 -5.67 -9.17
N SER A 88 1.01 -6.52 -9.07
CA SER A 88 -0.16 -6.50 -9.93
C SER A 88 -0.94 -5.18 -9.78
N THR A 89 -1.15 -4.69 -8.56
CA THR A 89 -1.79 -3.39 -8.31
C THR A 89 -1.06 -2.23 -8.98
N ILE A 90 0.27 -2.18 -8.90
CA ILE A 90 1.08 -1.16 -9.59
C ILE A 90 0.88 -1.24 -11.12
N GLN A 91 0.77 -2.44 -11.67
CA GLN A 91 0.57 -2.65 -13.10
C GLN A 91 -0.84 -2.21 -13.55
N LEU A 92 -1.87 -2.58 -12.81
CA LEU A 92 -3.27 -2.18 -13.08
C LEU A 92 -3.43 -0.66 -13.02
N MET A 93 -2.85 -0.04 -12.00
CA MET A 93 -2.95 1.40 -11.76
C MET A 93 -1.81 2.20 -12.40
N ASN A 94 -1.10 1.65 -13.40
CA ASN A 94 0.14 2.26 -13.89
C ASN A 94 -0.08 3.69 -14.41
N ARG A 95 -1.22 3.95 -15.07
CA ARG A 95 -1.60 5.29 -15.56
C ARG A 95 -1.91 6.23 -14.40
N GLU A 96 -2.68 5.77 -13.42
CA GLU A 96 -3.04 6.58 -12.26
C GLU A 96 -1.83 6.88 -11.37
N LEU A 97 -0.85 5.99 -11.32
CA LEU A 97 0.36 6.13 -10.52
C LEU A 97 1.52 6.76 -11.31
N GLU A 98 1.31 7.19 -12.57
CA GLU A 98 2.39 7.66 -13.46
C GLU A 98 3.24 8.75 -12.81
N ASN A 99 2.60 9.77 -12.26
CA ASN A 99 3.23 10.94 -11.64
C ASN A 99 3.40 10.81 -10.11
N GLN A 100 3.23 9.61 -9.56
CA GLN A 100 3.27 9.39 -8.12
C GLN A 100 4.54 8.68 -7.70
N SER A 101 5.07 9.07 -6.54
CA SER A 101 6.00 8.19 -5.83
C SER A 101 5.22 7.04 -5.19
N VAL A 102 5.76 5.82 -5.23
CA VAL A 102 5.02 4.63 -4.78
C VAL A 102 5.88 3.78 -3.86
N SER A 103 5.39 3.57 -2.64
CA SER A 103 5.98 2.71 -1.63
C SER A 103 5.10 1.49 -1.35
N ALA A 104 5.70 0.40 -0.90
CA ALA A 104 5.02 -0.85 -0.57
C ALA A 104 5.17 -1.21 0.91
N ARG A 105 4.08 -1.66 1.54
CA ARG A 105 4.03 -2.09 2.93
C ARG A 105 3.37 -3.45 3.03
N ILE A 106 4.06 -4.41 3.65
CA ILE A 106 3.53 -5.76 3.84
C ILE A 106 3.51 -6.07 5.33
N VAL A 107 2.32 -6.35 5.88
CA VAL A 107 2.15 -6.72 7.29
C VAL A 107 1.71 -8.19 7.38
N LEU A 108 2.61 -9.04 7.86
CA LEU A 108 2.37 -10.48 8.00
C LEU A 108 1.81 -10.83 9.38
N SER A 109 1.06 -11.91 9.54
CA SER A 109 0.73 -12.44 10.87
C SER A 109 1.96 -13.02 11.59
N LYS A 110 2.89 -13.61 10.81
CA LYS A 110 4.17 -14.16 11.27
C LYS A 110 5.23 -13.91 10.19
N MET A 111 6.46 -13.62 10.60
CA MET A 111 7.59 -13.52 9.68
C MET A 111 8.31 -14.86 9.58
N GLN A 112 8.29 -15.47 8.40
CA GLN A 112 9.10 -16.64 8.04
C GLN A 112 9.65 -16.40 6.63
N LEU A 113 10.79 -15.70 6.55
CA LEU A 113 11.33 -15.20 5.27
C LEU A 113 12.76 -15.67 5.01
N PRO A 114 13.04 -16.99 4.95
CA PRO A 114 14.36 -17.44 4.53
C PRO A 114 14.61 -17.04 3.08
N ASN A 115 15.77 -16.43 2.80
CA ASN A 115 16.28 -16.14 1.45
C ASN A 115 15.38 -15.28 0.55
N ILE A 116 14.50 -14.45 1.14
CA ILE A 116 13.54 -13.64 0.37
C ILE A 116 14.22 -12.63 -0.56
N GLU A 117 15.38 -12.13 -0.17
CA GLU A 117 16.12 -11.07 -0.87
C GLU A 117 16.50 -11.45 -2.32
N ASN A 118 16.68 -12.76 -2.58
CA ASN A 118 17.01 -13.29 -3.90
C ASN A 118 15.80 -13.81 -4.68
N ASN A 119 14.58 -13.72 -4.12
CA ASN A 119 13.39 -14.20 -4.80
C ASN A 119 13.09 -13.33 -6.04
N PRO A 120 12.91 -13.92 -7.25
CA PRO A 120 12.68 -13.16 -8.48
C PRO A 120 11.47 -12.22 -8.43
N LYS A 121 10.38 -12.62 -7.77
CA LYS A 121 9.17 -11.80 -7.63
C LYS A 121 9.44 -10.59 -6.74
N PHE A 122 10.19 -10.78 -5.66
CA PHE A 122 10.57 -9.68 -4.77
C PHE A 122 11.57 -8.72 -5.42
N LEU A 123 12.55 -9.24 -6.17
CA LEU A 123 13.48 -8.44 -6.96
C LEU A 123 12.76 -7.60 -8.02
N LYS A 124 11.73 -8.17 -8.67
CA LYS A 124 10.87 -7.43 -9.61
C LYS A 124 10.16 -6.28 -8.91
N LEU A 125 9.51 -6.53 -7.77
CA LEU A 125 8.84 -5.49 -7.00
C LEU A 125 9.82 -4.39 -6.55
N LYS A 126 11.01 -4.75 -6.07
CA LYS A 126 12.07 -3.77 -5.73
C LYS A 126 12.42 -2.86 -6.89
N LYS A 127 12.59 -3.41 -8.10
CA LYS A 127 12.86 -2.61 -9.31
C LYS A 127 11.70 -1.65 -9.60
N MET A 128 10.46 -2.11 -9.54
CA MET A 128 9.27 -1.28 -9.77
C MET A 128 9.17 -0.13 -8.76
N ILE A 129 9.34 -0.42 -7.47
CA ILE A 129 9.28 0.58 -6.39
C ILE A 129 10.45 1.58 -6.50
N LYS A 130 11.65 1.12 -6.86
CA LYS A 130 12.79 2.01 -7.09
C LYS A 130 12.54 2.98 -8.25
N LEU A 131 11.95 2.51 -9.36
CA LEU A 131 11.57 3.37 -10.49
C LEU A 131 10.51 4.41 -10.08
N LYS A 132 9.61 4.03 -9.17
CA LYS A 132 8.62 4.93 -8.55
C LYS A 132 9.15 5.70 -7.35
N LYS A 133 10.48 5.81 -7.18
CA LYS A 133 11.14 6.62 -6.13
C LYS A 133 10.66 6.32 -4.69
N GLY A 134 10.17 5.11 -4.42
CA GLY A 134 9.69 4.71 -3.09
C GLY A 134 10.56 3.65 -2.45
N ASN A 135 10.03 3.03 -1.39
CA ASN A 135 10.70 1.95 -0.67
C ASN A 135 9.72 0.84 -0.27
N ILE A 136 10.27 -0.30 0.16
CA ILE A 136 9.50 -1.43 0.66
C ILE A 136 9.80 -1.60 2.14
N LYS A 137 8.77 -1.72 2.97
CA LYS A 137 8.89 -2.13 4.37
C LYS A 137 7.97 -3.31 4.63
N TYR A 138 8.41 -4.24 5.47
CA TYR A 138 7.58 -5.35 5.89
C TYR A 138 7.82 -5.69 7.36
N LYS A 139 6.78 -6.13 8.05
CA LYS A 139 6.85 -6.44 9.48
C LYS A 139 5.81 -7.48 9.86
N SER A 140 5.99 -8.16 11.00
CA SER A 140 4.94 -8.98 11.57
C SER A 140 4.02 -8.15 12.47
N ARG A 141 2.71 -8.43 12.39
CA ARG A 141 1.59 -7.89 13.17
C ARG A 141 1.34 -6.40 13.04
N ILE A 142 2.33 -5.55 13.33
CA ILE A 142 2.16 -4.09 13.34
C ILE A 142 3.34 -3.44 12.62
N LEU A 143 3.04 -2.62 11.62
CA LEU A 143 3.98 -1.73 10.96
C LEU A 143 3.50 -0.29 11.15
N SER A 144 4.25 0.50 11.93
CA SER A 144 4.00 1.92 12.13
C SER A 144 5.10 2.76 11.49
N GLU A 145 4.73 3.86 10.85
CA GLU A 145 5.68 4.86 10.35
C GLU A 145 5.08 6.26 10.37
N ASN A 146 5.94 7.28 10.31
CA ASN A 146 5.52 8.67 10.16
C ASN A 146 5.58 9.08 8.70
N ILE A 147 4.64 9.94 8.29
CA ILE A 147 4.80 10.78 7.10
C ILE A 147 5.48 12.09 7.52
N TYR A 148 6.50 12.48 6.77
CA TYR A 148 7.23 13.74 6.92
C TYR A 148 7.00 14.61 5.69
#